data_AF-A0A835TEP3-F1
#
_entry.id   AF-A0A835TEP3-F1
#
_cell.length_a   1.000
_cell.length_b   1.000
_cell.length_c   1.000
_cell.angle_alpha   90.00
_cell.angle_beta   90.00
_cell.angle_gamma   90.00
#
_symmetry.space_group_name_H-M   'P 1'
#
loop_
_entity.id
_entity.type
_entity.pdbx_description
1 polymer ?
#
loop_
_entity_poly.entity_id
_entity_poly.type
_entity_poly.pdbx_seq_one_letter_code
_entity_poly.pdbx_strand_id
1 'polypeptide(L)'
;MGTRIVAQHAWSAADNTALAGSTHRLGGPQQGLWGSRGFASAPLDVTKEVDAVNELFAAARDEIEYAKEEAETVYFNESVAEAKKAVEACLGRWEALLAALPEEERQRVMRSMGLKISQLQAEYDEVAKLHLDDH
;
A
#
# COMPACT_ATOMS: atom_id res chain seq x y z
N MET A 1 3.06 4.31 38.33
CA MET A 1 3.88 3.69 37.27
C MET A 1 3.03 3.67 36.02
N GLY A 2 3.36 4.56 35.08
CA GLY A 2 2.47 4.99 34.01
C GLY A 2 2.37 3.99 32.87
N THR A 3 1.16 3.56 32.59
CA THR A 3 0.79 2.75 31.43
C THR A 3 0.90 3.62 30.18
N ARG A 4 1.92 3.38 29.35
CA ARG A 4 2.04 4.02 28.03
C ARG A 4 0.98 3.43 27.10
N ILE A 5 0.03 4.27 26.73
CA ILE A 5 -0.93 4.08 25.65
C ILE A 5 -0.14 4.23 24.35
N VAL A 6 0.02 3.14 23.58
CA VAL A 6 0.49 3.25 22.20
C VAL A 6 -0.74 3.31 21.30
N ALA A 7 -0.87 4.47 20.66
CA ALA A 7 -1.88 4.77 19.67
C ALA A 7 -1.80 3.79 18.50
N GLN A 8 -2.90 3.08 18.28
CA GLN A 8 -3.13 2.31 17.07
C GLN A 8 -3.54 3.31 15.99
N HIS A 9 -2.68 3.54 14.99
CA HIS A 9 -3.08 4.16 13.74
C HIS A 9 -4.03 3.19 13.03
N ALA A 10 -5.33 3.35 13.31
CA ALA A 10 -6.39 2.71 12.57
C ALA A 10 -6.46 3.37 11.18
N TRP A 11 -5.95 2.69 10.17
CA TRP A 11 -6.24 3.05 8.79
C TRP A 11 -7.70 2.68 8.49
N SER A 12 -8.46 3.71 8.14
CA SER A 12 -9.90 3.68 7.95
C SER A 12 -10.25 2.84 6.72
N ALA A 13 -10.75 1.64 6.94
CA ALA A 13 -11.48 0.89 5.93
C ALA A 13 -12.75 1.68 5.59
N ALA A 14 -12.85 2.18 4.36
CA ALA A 14 -14.07 2.83 3.89
C ALA A 14 -15.19 1.79 3.79
N ASP A 15 -16.17 1.93 4.67
CA ASP A 15 -17.48 1.30 4.66
C ASP A 15 -18.19 1.48 3.31
N ASN A 16 -18.40 0.39 2.58
CA ASN A 16 -19.35 0.35 1.47
C ASN A 16 -20.69 -0.17 2.03
N THR A 17 -21.50 0.73 2.57
CA THR A 17 -22.89 0.47 2.96
C THR A 17 -23.80 1.51 2.32
N ALA A 18 -24.66 1.06 1.41
CA ALA A 18 -26.02 1.56 1.11
C ALA A 18 -26.35 1.34 -0.38
N LEU A 19 -27.55 0.98 -0.81
CA LEU A 19 -28.82 0.65 -0.18
C LEU A 19 -29.64 -0.04 -1.28
N ALA A 20 -30.28 -1.15 -0.91
CA ALA A 20 -31.27 -1.81 -1.75
C ALA A 20 -32.49 -0.90 -1.96
N GLY A 21 -32.83 -0.64 -3.22
CA GLY A 21 -34.05 0.05 -3.64
C GLY A 21 -34.95 -0.89 -4.43
N SER A 22 -36.09 -1.25 -3.82
CA SER A 22 -37.11 -2.15 -4.36
C SER A 22 -37.85 -1.60 -5.58
N THR A 23 -38.22 -2.56 -6.45
CA THR A 23 -39.51 -2.72 -7.16
C THR A 23 -40.12 -1.51 -7.85
N HIS A 24 -40.26 -1.59 -9.18
CA HIS A 24 -41.55 -1.34 -9.84
C HIS A 24 -41.70 -2.24 -11.10
N ARG A 25 -42.97 -2.49 -11.43
CA ARG A 25 -43.54 -3.60 -12.20
C ARG A 25 -43.64 -3.35 -13.71
N LEU A 26 -43.61 -4.47 -14.45
CA LEU A 26 -44.36 -4.84 -15.67
C LEU A 26 -44.09 -4.13 -17.02
N GLY A 27 -43.70 -4.96 -18.01
CA GLY A 27 -44.39 -5.02 -19.31
C GLY A 27 -43.58 -4.68 -20.56
N GLY A 28 -43.15 -5.70 -21.33
CA GLY A 28 -42.78 -5.55 -22.74
C GLY A 28 -41.87 -6.65 -23.29
N PRO A 29 -42.28 -7.47 -24.28
CA PRO A 29 -41.41 -8.41 -24.97
C PRO A 29 -40.90 -7.81 -26.30
N GLN A 30 -39.59 -7.65 -26.46
CA GLN A 30 -38.98 -7.59 -27.79
C GLN A 30 -37.47 -7.89 -27.74
N GLN A 31 -37.11 -8.99 -28.41
CA GLN A 31 -35.92 -9.15 -29.26
C GLN A 31 -34.53 -9.01 -28.61
N GLY A 32 -33.96 -10.17 -28.25
CA GLY A 32 -32.89 -10.78 -29.05
C GLY A 32 -31.55 -10.04 -29.17
N LEU A 33 -30.59 -10.48 -28.33
CA LEU A 33 -29.14 -10.43 -28.51
C LEU A 33 -28.49 -9.03 -28.58
N TRP A 34 -28.58 -8.32 -27.46
CA TRP A 34 -27.51 -7.40 -27.05
C TRP A 34 -26.43 -8.25 -26.37
N GLY A 35 -25.26 -8.35 -27.01
CA GLY A 35 -24.08 -8.96 -26.43
C GLY A 35 -23.80 -8.30 -25.09
N SER A 36 -23.99 -9.07 -24.02
CA SER A 36 -23.59 -8.68 -22.68
C SER A 36 -22.11 -8.31 -22.74
N ARG A 37 -21.81 -7.03 -22.60
CA ARG A 37 -20.49 -6.58 -22.17
C ARG A 37 -20.35 -7.06 -20.73
N GLY A 38 -19.99 -8.33 -20.58
CA GLY A 38 -19.32 -8.79 -19.39
C GLY A 38 -18.03 -7.99 -19.34
N PHE A 39 -18.00 -6.97 -18.48
CA PHE A 39 -16.73 -6.45 -18.00
C PHE A 39 -16.12 -7.56 -17.16
N ALA A 40 -15.49 -8.53 -17.84
CA ALA A 40 -14.53 -9.39 -17.19
C ALA A 40 -13.44 -8.46 -16.70
N SER A 41 -13.43 -8.20 -15.39
CA SER A 41 -12.28 -7.59 -14.72
C SER A 41 -11.07 -8.39 -15.19
N ALA A 42 -10.18 -7.74 -15.94
CA ALA A 42 -8.99 -8.40 -16.45
C ALA A 42 -8.25 -9.03 -15.26
N PRO A 43 -7.75 -10.27 -15.38
CA PRO A 43 -7.03 -10.91 -14.29
C PRO A 43 -5.87 -10.00 -13.86
N LEU A 44 -5.82 -9.68 -12.57
CA LEU A 44 -4.74 -8.89 -11.98
C LEU A 44 -3.40 -9.59 -12.29
N ASP A 45 -2.51 -8.90 -12.99
CA ASP A 45 -1.21 -9.45 -13.34
C ASP A 45 -0.27 -9.31 -12.15
N VAL A 46 -0.28 -10.32 -11.28
CA VAL A 46 0.49 -10.37 -10.03
C VAL A 46 1.98 -10.10 -10.28
N THR A 47 2.52 -10.55 -11.41
CA THR A 47 3.94 -10.34 -11.74
C THR A 47 4.24 -8.86 -11.93
N LYS A 48 3.43 -8.16 -12.73
CA LYS A 48 3.59 -6.71 -12.95
C LYS A 48 3.38 -5.91 -11.67
N GLU A 49 2.43 -6.33 -10.84
CA GLU A 49 2.19 -5.67 -9.56
C GLU A 49 3.38 -5.85 -8.59
N VAL A 50 3.96 -7.05 -8.53
CA VAL A 50 5.18 -7.30 -7.76
C VAL A 50 6.36 -6.49 -8.31
N ASP A 51 6.50 -6.39 -9.63
CA ASP A 51 7.53 -5.56 -10.26
C ASP A 51 7.37 -4.08 -9.88
N ALA A 52 6.14 -3.55 -9.90
CA ALA A 52 5.85 -2.18 -9.46
C ALA A 52 6.21 -1.96 -7.97
N VAL A 53 5.96 -2.94 -7.10
CA VAL A 53 6.40 -2.86 -5.69
C VAL A 53 7.92 -2.87 -5.59
N ASN A 54 8.62 -3.67 -6.42
CA ASN A 54 10.09 -3.70 -6.43
C ASN A 54 10.69 -2.39 -6.93
N GLU A 55 10.09 -1.73 -7.93
CA GLU A 55 10.50 -0.41 -8.40
C GLU A 55 10.38 0.64 -7.29
N LEU A 56 9.23 0.66 -6.59
CA LEU A 56 9.02 1.55 -5.45
C LEU A 56 9.94 1.21 -4.27
N PHE A 57 10.26 -0.07 -4.07
CA PHE A 57 11.21 -0.50 -3.05
C PHE A 57 12.61 0.03 -3.34
N ALA A 58 13.08 -0.04 -4.59
CA ALA A 58 14.38 0.51 -4.98
C ALA A 58 14.41 2.02 -4.74
N ALA A 59 13.39 2.75 -5.22
CA ALA A 59 13.28 4.19 -5.00
C ALA A 59 13.26 4.55 -3.51
N ALA A 60 12.52 3.79 -2.68
CA ALA A 60 12.48 4.04 -1.24
C ALA A 60 13.84 3.82 -0.55
N ARG A 61 14.64 2.84 -1.01
CA ARG A 61 15.99 2.63 -0.48
C ARG A 61 16.95 3.74 -0.87
N ASP A 62 16.86 4.21 -2.11
CA ASP A 62 17.68 5.32 -2.58
C ASP A 62 17.41 6.58 -1.73
N GLU A 63 16.15 6.88 -1.41
CA GLU A 63 15.84 8.07 -0.59
C GLU A 63 16.24 7.91 0.88
N ILE A 64 16.19 6.68 1.41
CA ILE A 64 16.72 6.37 2.74
C ILE A 64 18.24 6.59 2.77
N GLU A 65 18.96 6.17 1.72
CA GLU A 65 20.40 6.38 1.60
C GLU A 65 20.73 7.88 1.47
N TYR A 66 19.98 8.61 0.66
CA TYR A 66 20.09 10.06 0.55
C TYR A 66 19.89 10.77 1.89
N ALA A 67 18.84 10.39 2.63
CA ALA A 67 18.59 10.92 3.97
C ALA A 67 19.74 10.59 4.95
N LYS A 68 20.37 9.41 4.85
CA LYS A 68 21.53 9.04 5.68
C LYS A 68 22.74 9.94 5.38
N GLU A 69 23.01 10.22 4.11
CA GLU A 69 24.12 11.10 3.71
C GLU A 69 23.90 12.53 4.21
N GLU A 70 22.65 12.99 4.21
CA GLU A 70 22.30 14.32 4.67
C GLU A 70 22.06 14.44 6.19
N ALA A 71 22.22 13.36 6.97
CA ALA A 71 21.93 13.33 8.40
C ALA A 71 22.71 14.37 9.23
N GLU A 72 23.87 14.82 8.74
CA GLU A 72 24.69 15.87 9.37
C GLU A 72 24.36 17.29 8.88
N THR A 73 23.28 17.45 8.10
CA THR A 73 22.91 18.71 7.46
C THR A 73 21.53 19.21 7.92
N VAL A 74 21.28 20.51 7.71
CA VAL A 74 19.96 21.13 7.98
C VAL A 74 18.86 20.66 7.03
N TYR A 75 19.22 20.02 5.91
CA TYR A 75 18.26 19.49 4.92
C TYR A 75 17.72 18.12 5.29
N PHE A 76 18.31 17.47 6.29
CA PHE A 76 17.93 16.13 6.74
C PHE A 76 16.42 15.96 6.99
N ASN A 77 15.77 16.98 7.54
CA ASN A 77 14.34 16.92 7.83
C ASN A 77 13.46 16.82 6.56
N GLU A 78 13.87 17.46 5.47
CA GLU A 78 13.18 17.36 4.17
C GLU A 78 13.43 15.97 3.56
N SER A 79 14.68 15.51 3.60
CA SER A 79 15.08 14.21 3.06
C SER A 79 14.45 13.02 3.80
N VAL A 80 14.29 13.11 5.13
CA VAL A 80 13.53 12.10 5.91
C VAL A 80 12.05 12.11 5.53
N ALA A 81 11.47 13.27 5.23
CA ALA A 81 10.08 13.37 4.79
C ALA A 81 9.87 12.79 3.38
N GLU A 82 10.85 12.97 2.48
CA GLU A 82 10.83 12.34 1.15
C GLU A 82 11.00 10.82 1.24
N ALA A 83 11.97 10.35 2.04
CA ALA A 83 12.15 8.93 2.31
C ALA A 83 10.88 8.31 2.90
N LYS A 84 10.21 9.00 3.84
CA LYS A 84 8.92 8.57 4.39
C LYS A 84 7.89 8.36 3.30
N LYS A 85 7.75 9.34 2.39
CA LYS A 85 6.76 9.31 1.31
C LYS A 85 7.03 8.16 0.35
N ALA A 86 8.29 7.88 0.02
CA ALA A 86 8.68 6.77 -0.83
C ALA A 86 8.39 5.41 -0.17
N VAL A 87 8.71 5.27 1.14
CA VAL A 87 8.41 4.06 1.92
C VAL A 87 6.90 3.84 2.03
N GLU A 88 6.12 4.88 2.33
CA GLU A 88 4.65 4.81 2.39
C GLU A 88 4.05 4.43 1.03
N ALA A 89 4.59 4.93 -0.09
CA ALA A 89 4.14 4.54 -1.43
C ALA A 89 4.41 3.05 -1.71
N CYS A 90 5.59 2.55 -1.34
CA CYS A 90 5.94 1.12 -1.46
C CYS A 90 5.00 0.25 -0.62
N LEU A 91 4.78 0.60 0.65
CA LEU A 91 3.89 -0.12 1.55
C LEU A 91 2.43 -0.08 1.08
N GLY A 92 1.94 1.08 0.65
CA GLY A 92 0.58 1.21 0.15
C GLY A 92 0.34 0.36 -1.10
N ARG A 93 1.31 0.31 -2.03
CA ARG A 93 1.21 -0.55 -3.21
C ARG A 93 1.24 -2.03 -2.84
N TRP A 94 2.11 -2.39 -1.90
CA TRP A 94 2.21 -3.75 -1.37
C TRP A 94 0.90 -4.20 -0.71
N GLU A 95 0.31 -3.39 0.15
CA GLU A 95 -0.95 -3.70 0.82
C GLU A 95 -2.13 -3.77 -0.15
N ALA A 96 -2.18 -2.87 -1.13
CA ALA A 96 -3.18 -2.90 -2.20
C ALA A 96 -3.09 -4.19 -3.02
N LEU A 97 -1.88 -4.66 -3.32
CA LEU A 97 -1.65 -5.95 -3.98
C LEU A 97 -2.18 -7.10 -3.10
N LEU A 98 -1.82 -7.15 -1.82
CA LEU A 98 -2.28 -8.20 -0.92
C LEU A 98 -3.81 -8.21 -0.76
N ALA A 99 -4.46 -7.05 -0.77
CA ALA A 99 -5.91 -6.93 -0.67
C ALA A 99 -6.64 -7.40 -1.96
N ALA A 100 -5.98 -7.30 -3.12
CA ALA A 100 -6.54 -7.71 -4.41
C ALA A 100 -6.35 -9.21 -4.71
N LEU A 101 -5.46 -9.91 -3.99
CA LEU A 101 -5.12 -11.30 -4.24
C LEU A 101 -5.99 -12.30 -3.43
N PRO A 102 -6.30 -13.47 -4.00
CA PRO A 102 -6.87 -14.58 -3.24
C PRO A 102 -5.87 -15.14 -2.22
N GLU A 103 -6.36 -15.82 -1.18
CA GLU A 103 -5.55 -16.29 -0.04
C GLU A 103 -4.27 -17.03 -0.45
N GLU A 104 -4.35 -17.99 -1.37
CA GLU A 104 -3.18 -18.79 -1.79
C GLU A 104 -2.07 -17.93 -2.41
N GLU A 105 -2.42 -17.02 -3.31
CA GLU A 105 -1.47 -16.14 -3.97
C GLU A 105 -0.93 -15.09 -3.00
N ARG A 106 -1.79 -14.56 -2.14
CA ARG A 106 -1.41 -13.62 -1.07
C ARG A 106 -0.35 -14.24 -0.16
N GLN A 107 -0.53 -15.49 0.30
CA GLN A 107 0.46 -16.20 1.12
C GLN A 107 1.77 -16.45 0.37
N ARG A 108 1.72 -16.73 -0.94
CA ARG A 108 2.92 -16.87 -1.76
C ARG A 108 3.69 -15.56 -1.85
N VAL A 109 2.99 -14.48 -2.14
CA VAL A 109 3.54 -13.13 -2.28
C VAL A 109 4.09 -12.63 -0.95
N MET A 110 3.36 -12.78 0.16
CA MET A 110 3.83 -12.44 1.52
C MET A 110 5.13 -13.16 1.88
N ARG A 111 5.28 -14.44 1.53
CA ARG A 111 6.52 -15.18 1.79
C ARG A 111 7.71 -14.68 0.96
N SER A 112 7.48 -14.21 -0.26
CA SER A 112 8.58 -13.74 -1.13
C SER A 112 9.01 -12.31 -0.85
N MET A 113 8.08 -11.46 -0.42
CA MET A 113 8.30 -10.00 -0.30
C MET A 113 8.21 -9.50 1.14
N GLY A 114 7.51 -10.19 2.04
CA GLY A 114 7.25 -9.71 3.40
C GLY A 114 8.51 -9.42 4.21
N LEU A 115 9.56 -10.24 4.07
CA LEU A 115 10.85 -9.98 4.71
C LEU A 115 11.50 -8.70 4.17
N LYS A 116 11.48 -8.48 2.85
CA LYS A 116 12.05 -7.29 2.22
C LYS A 116 11.33 -6.03 2.70
N ILE A 117 10.00 -6.06 2.72
CA ILE A 117 9.17 -4.95 3.21
C ILE A 117 9.49 -4.64 4.68
N SER A 118 9.62 -5.67 5.52
CA SER A 118 10.01 -5.49 6.92
C SER A 118 11.41 -4.89 7.08
N GLN A 119 12.36 -5.27 6.21
CA GLN A 119 13.71 -4.70 6.21
C GLN A 119 13.70 -3.22 5.81
N LEU A 120 12.95 -2.85 4.77
CA LEU A 120 12.80 -1.47 4.34
C LEU A 120 12.26 -0.58 5.47
N GLN A 121 11.24 -1.06 6.18
CA GLN A 121 10.68 -0.35 7.34
C GLN A 121 11.71 -0.17 8.46
N ALA A 122 12.51 -1.20 8.74
CA ALA A 122 13.58 -1.11 9.74
C ALA A 122 14.67 -0.11 9.32
N GLU A 123 15.11 -0.14 8.06
CA GLU A 123 16.08 0.82 7.52
C GLU A 123 15.56 2.26 7.63
N TYR A 124 14.29 2.51 7.31
CA TYR A 124 13.68 3.83 7.48
C TYR A 124 13.58 4.24 8.95
N ASP A 125 13.18 3.35 9.85
CA ASP A 125 13.05 3.62 11.29
C ASP A 125 14.40 3.98 11.92
N GLU A 126 15.50 3.37 11.47
CA GLU A 126 16.85 3.75 11.90
C GLU A 126 17.18 5.20 11.51
N VAL A 127 16.89 5.60 10.27
CA VAL A 127 17.12 6.98 9.81
C VAL A 127 16.19 7.96 10.53
N ALA A 128 14.92 7.61 10.68
CA ALA A 128 13.94 8.43 11.36
C ALA A 128 14.30 8.66 12.85
N LYS A 129 15.02 7.74 13.49
CA LYS A 129 15.53 7.95 14.87
C LYS A 129 16.66 8.96 14.94
N LEU A 130 17.53 9.03 13.93
CA LEU A 130 18.57 10.07 13.87
C LEU A 130 17.95 11.48 13.87
N HIS A 131 16.72 11.63 13.39
CA HIS A 131 15.98 12.90 13.46
C HIS A 131 15.49 13.23 14.88
N LEU A 132 15.28 12.23 15.75
CA LEU A 132 14.77 12.42 17.11
C LEU A 132 15.87 12.70 18.15
N ASP A 133 17.13 12.38 17.84
CA ASP A 133 18.26 12.50 18.77
C ASP A 133 18.94 13.90 18.76
N ASP A 134 18.53 14.82 17.88
CA ASP A 134 19.10 16.18 17.77
C ASP A 134 18.33 17.27 18.58
N HIS A 135 17.50 16.87 19.56
CA HIS A 135 16.67 17.79 20.36
C HIS A 135 17.10 17.96 21.82
#